data_AF-A0A7K4FM41-F1
#
_entry.id   AF-A0A7K4FM41-F1
#
_cell.length_a   1.000
_cell.length_b   1.000
_cell.length_c   1.000
_cell.angle_alpha   90.00
_cell.angle_beta   90.00
_cell.angle_gamma   90.00
#
_symmetry.space_group_name_H-M   'P 1'
#
loop_
_entity.id
_entity.type
_entity.pdbx_description
1 polymer ?
#
loop_
_entity_poly.entity_id
_entity_poly.type
_entity_poly.pdbx_seq_one_letter_code
_entity_poly.pdbx_strand_id
1 'polypeptide(L)'
;PPYVVHDTLDLMVGFGVLMGLYWLYVVVQYFRKKDPLSHRFTLLGGIVVAIMGVFTMEDGWYTAEVGRVPFIIKSPVPGGFVVDGTKYYGTMTIAHAASTSPIVFPLGIAIIIFYLALFPLTFYFAGKVMKLSNVDEDLKLGEDDIKMEDERKARKSVSAKAGMR
;
A
#
# COMPACT_ATOMS: atom_id res chain seq x y z
N PRO A 1 2.06 -2.37 -26.35
CA PRO A 1 1.65 -1.50 -25.22
C PRO A 1 2.56 -0.27 -25.19
N PRO A 2 2.13 0.88 -24.65
CA PRO A 2 2.98 2.06 -24.57
C PRO A 2 4.20 1.79 -23.68
N TYR A 3 5.33 2.42 -24.00
CA TYR A 3 6.60 2.27 -23.26
C TYR A 3 6.46 2.60 -21.77
N VAL A 4 5.53 3.51 -21.43
CA VAL A 4 5.21 3.91 -20.06
C VAL A 4 4.84 2.72 -19.15
N VAL A 5 4.26 1.65 -19.72
CA VAL A 5 3.90 0.43 -18.95
C VAL A 5 5.14 -0.27 -18.38
N HIS A 6 6.27 -0.17 -19.07
CA HIS A 6 7.54 -0.71 -18.57
C HIS A 6 8.05 0.11 -17.39
N ASP A 7 8.00 1.44 -17.49
CA ASP A 7 8.46 2.33 -16.42
C ASP A 7 7.60 2.16 -15.14
N THR A 8 6.28 2.04 -15.29
CA THR A 8 5.38 1.81 -14.16
C THR A 8 5.54 0.41 -13.56
N LEU A 9 5.87 -0.60 -14.37
CA LEU A 9 6.23 -1.93 -13.89
C LEU A 9 7.52 -1.89 -13.08
N ASP A 10 8.56 -1.22 -13.59
CA ASP A 10 9.85 -1.11 -12.92
C ASP A 10 9.72 -0.37 -11.58
N LEU A 11 8.92 0.71 -11.53
CA LEU A 11 8.63 1.43 -10.29
C LEU A 11 7.88 0.57 -9.28
N MET A 12 6.81 -0.11 -9.70
CA MET A 12 6.04 -1.01 -8.83
C MET A 12 6.93 -2.12 -8.25
N VAL A 13 7.72 -2.78 -9.09
CA VAL A 13 8.62 -3.84 -8.64
C VAL A 13 9.73 -3.28 -7.74
N GLY A 14 10.32 -2.15 -8.11
CA GLY A 14 11.35 -1.48 -7.31
C GLY A 14 10.86 -1.10 -5.92
N PHE A 15 9.69 -0.45 -5.82
CA PHE A 15 9.07 -0.12 -4.54
C PHE A 15 8.66 -1.38 -3.77
N GLY A 16 8.09 -2.39 -4.44
CA GLY A 16 7.75 -3.67 -3.83
C GLY A 16 8.95 -4.38 -3.19
N VAL A 17 10.09 -4.42 -3.89
CA VAL A 17 11.33 -4.99 -3.36
C VAL A 17 11.85 -4.18 -2.17
N LEU A 18 11.86 -2.85 -2.27
CA LEU A 18 12.30 -1.98 -1.16
C LEU A 18 11.44 -2.16 0.09
N MET A 19 10.11 -2.20 -0.06
CA MET A 19 9.19 -2.47 1.04
C MET A 19 9.38 -3.88 1.62
N GLY A 20 9.58 -4.88 0.76
CA GLY A 20 9.86 -6.25 1.17
C GLY A 20 11.15 -6.35 1.99
N LEU A 21 12.21 -5.66 1.58
CA LEU A 21 13.48 -5.57 2.32
C LEU A 21 13.31 -4.85 3.67
N TYR A 22 12.52 -3.78 3.72
CA TYR A 22 12.21 -3.10 4.98
C TYR A 22 11.49 -4.03 5.96
N TRP A 23 10.46 -4.73 5.51
CA TRP A 23 9.73 -5.68 6.37
C TRP A 23 10.59 -6.88 6.77
N LEU A 24 11.43 -7.39 5.86
CA LEU A 24 12.39 -8.42 6.19
C LEU A 24 13.36 -7.94 7.29
N TYR A 25 13.85 -6.70 7.21
CA TYR A 25 14.65 -6.09 8.27
C TYR A 25 13.92 -6.06 9.62
N VAL A 26 12.65 -5.62 9.65
CA VAL A 26 11.82 -5.60 10.87
C VAL A 26 11.67 -7.00 11.46
N VAL A 27 11.38 -8.00 10.62
CA VAL A 27 11.23 -9.41 11.02
C VAL A 27 12.54 -9.99 11.56
N VAL A 28 13.68 -9.72 10.92
CA VAL A 28 15.00 -10.16 11.39
C VAL A 28 15.32 -9.56 12.76
N GLN A 29 15.02 -8.28 12.99
CA GLN A 29 15.23 -7.63 14.28
C GLN A 29 14.36 -8.24 15.38
N TYR A 30 13.10 -8.55 15.04
CA TYR A 30 12.18 -9.27 15.93
C TYR A 30 12.73 -10.65 16.33
N PHE A 31 13.24 -11.45 15.38
CA PHE A 31 13.88 -12.74 15.69
C PHE A 31 15.15 -12.61 16.52
N ARG A 32 15.89 -11.51 16.39
CA ARG A 32 17.06 -11.20 17.22
C ARG A 32 16.68 -10.70 18.62
N LYS A 33 15.39 -10.73 18.99
CA LYS A 33 14.85 -10.23 20.27
C LYS A 33 15.17 -8.76 20.51
N LYS A 34 15.38 -7.99 19.45
CA LYS A 34 15.46 -6.53 19.51
C LYS A 34 14.07 -5.98 19.23
N ASP A 35 13.71 -4.90 19.90
CA ASP A 35 12.48 -4.19 19.60
C ASP A 35 12.71 -3.23 18.42
N PRO A 36 12.25 -3.56 17.19
CA PRO A 36 12.45 -2.70 16.03
C PRO A 36 11.68 -1.37 16.13
N LEU A 37 10.60 -1.33 16.92
CA LEU A 37 9.73 -0.16 17.06
C LEU A 37 10.27 0.88 18.03
N SER A 38 11.25 0.52 18.86
CA SER A 38 11.95 1.44 19.76
C SER A 38 12.81 2.50 19.03
N HIS A 39 13.14 2.28 17.75
CA HIS A 39 14.02 3.16 17.00
C HIS A 39 13.24 4.13 16.10
N ARG A 40 13.46 5.44 16.32
CA ARG A 40 12.85 6.52 15.52
C ARG A 40 13.01 6.34 14.00
N PHE A 41 14.15 5.80 13.55
CA PHE A 41 14.42 5.60 12.13
C PHE A 41 13.60 4.46 11.55
N THR A 42 13.35 3.40 12.31
CA THR A 42 12.44 2.33 11.89
C THR A 42 11.02 2.88 11.76
N LEU A 43 10.54 3.63 12.76
CA LEU A 43 9.22 4.25 12.71
C LEU A 43 9.05 5.21 11.52
N LEU A 44 10.05 6.08 11.28
CA LEU A 44 10.05 6.95 10.12
C LEU A 44 10.08 6.16 8.80
N GLY A 45 10.86 5.08 8.75
CA GLY A 45 10.87 4.14 7.62
C GLY A 45 9.49 3.52 7.36
N GLY A 46 8.75 3.19 8.41
CA GLY A 46 7.37 2.70 8.32
C GLY A 46 6.43 3.71 7.67
N ILE A 47 6.55 4.99 7.99
CA ILE A 47 5.76 6.06 7.34
C ILE A 47 6.11 6.15 5.84
N VAL A 48 7.40 6.11 5.49
CA VAL A 48 7.84 6.14 4.09
C VAL A 48 7.32 4.94 3.32
N VAL A 49 7.40 3.73 3.91
CA VAL A 49 6.88 2.50 3.31
C VAL A 49 5.37 2.56 3.12
N ALA A 50 4.62 3.14 4.06
CA ALA A 50 3.17 3.32 3.90
C ALA A 50 2.84 4.21 2.69
N ILE A 51 3.58 5.31 2.49
CA ILE A 51 3.41 6.19 1.33
C ILE A 51 3.80 5.46 0.03
N MET A 52 4.95 4.76 0.03
CA MET A 52 5.38 3.96 -1.11
C MET A 52 4.37 2.87 -1.48
N GLY A 53 3.67 2.29 -0.50
CA GLY A 53 2.63 1.29 -0.72
C GLY A 53 1.48 1.82 -1.56
N VAL A 54 1.07 3.07 -1.36
CA VAL A 54 0.04 3.73 -2.18
C VAL A 54 0.51 3.86 -3.62
N PHE A 55 1.72 4.38 -3.86
CA PHE A 55 2.28 4.50 -5.21
C PHE A 55 2.42 3.15 -5.90
N THR A 56 2.93 2.14 -5.20
CA THR A 56 3.07 0.78 -5.73
C THR A 56 1.72 0.21 -6.18
N MET A 57 0.67 0.44 -5.40
CA MET A 57 -0.68 -0.01 -5.73
C MET A 57 -1.23 0.69 -6.98
N GLU A 58 -1.10 2.01 -7.07
CA GLU A 58 -1.55 2.79 -8.24
C GLU A 58 -0.76 2.43 -9.50
N ASP A 59 0.57 2.28 -9.40
CA ASP A 59 1.44 1.89 -10.52
C ASP A 59 1.09 0.48 -11.02
N GLY A 60 0.74 -0.44 -10.11
CA GLY A 60 0.29 -1.78 -10.47
C GLY A 60 -1.03 -1.79 -11.22
N TRP A 61 -2.01 -1.00 -10.76
CA TRP A 61 -3.27 -0.80 -11.48
C TRP A 61 -3.04 -0.17 -12.84
N TYR A 62 -2.20 0.88 -12.92
CA TYR A 62 -1.88 1.53 -14.18
C TYR A 62 -1.23 0.56 -15.16
N THR A 63 -0.22 -0.20 -14.72
CA THR A 63 0.48 -1.20 -15.52
C THR A 63 -0.49 -2.26 -16.06
N ALA A 64 -1.42 -2.74 -15.23
CA ALA A 64 -2.41 -3.73 -15.62
C ALA A 64 -3.44 -3.18 -16.62
N GLU A 65 -3.98 -1.99 -16.36
CA GLU A 65 -5.03 -1.38 -17.18
C GLU A 65 -4.49 -0.82 -18.49
N VAL A 66 -3.42 -0.03 -18.45
CA VAL A 66 -2.80 0.56 -19.64
C VAL A 66 -2.04 -0.50 -20.44
N GLY A 67 -1.48 -1.52 -19.78
CA GLY A 67 -0.89 -2.69 -20.44
C GLY A 67 -1.90 -3.56 -21.19
N ARG A 68 -3.20 -3.38 -20.97
CA ARG A 68 -4.28 -4.09 -21.67
C ARG A 68 -4.76 -3.38 -22.94
N VAL A 69 -4.54 -2.07 -23.04
CA VAL A 69 -4.84 -1.24 -24.22
C VAL A 69 -4.09 -1.79 -25.45
N PRO A 70 -4.74 -1.89 -26.64
CA PRO A 70 -5.99 -1.25 -27.05
C PRO A 70 -7.27 -2.07 -26.83
N PHE A 71 -7.16 -3.26 -26.24
CA PHE A 71 -8.30 -4.14 -26.02
C PHE A 71 -8.88 -3.90 -24.64
N ILE A 72 -10.19 -4.08 -24.48
CA ILE A 72 -10.81 -4.20 -23.16
C ILE A 72 -10.83 -5.67 -22.77
N ILE A 73 -11.21 -6.55 -23.70
CA ILE A 73 -11.24 -7.99 -23.44
C ILE A 73 -10.08 -8.62 -24.19
N LYS A 74 -9.08 -9.11 -23.45
CA LYS A 74 -7.92 -9.83 -24.02
C LYS A 74 -8.35 -11.19 -24.57
N SER A 75 -7.53 -11.74 -25.46
CA SER A 75 -7.74 -13.09 -25.95
C SER A 75 -7.75 -14.10 -24.79
N PRO A 76 -8.64 -15.11 -24.82
CA PRO A 76 -8.63 -16.19 -23.85
C PRO A 76 -7.42 -17.13 -24.02
N VAL A 77 -6.65 -17.02 -25.11
CA VAL A 77 -5.51 -17.91 -25.41
C VAL A 77 -4.20 -17.11 -25.43
N PRO A 78 -3.14 -17.60 -24.77
CA PRO A 78 -1.82 -16.99 -24.85
C PRO A 78 -1.36 -16.87 -26.30
N GLY A 79 -0.99 -15.67 -26.72
CA GLY A 79 -0.54 -15.41 -28.08
C GLY A 79 -1.65 -15.11 -29.08
N GLY A 80 -2.92 -15.05 -28.67
CA GLY A 80 -4.05 -14.66 -29.52
C GLY A 80 -4.74 -15.83 -30.22
N PHE A 81 -5.82 -15.54 -30.93
CA PHE A 81 -6.60 -16.50 -31.71
C PHE A 81 -6.67 -16.08 -33.18
N VAL A 82 -6.85 -17.03 -34.08
CA VAL A 82 -6.90 -16.78 -35.53
C VAL A 82 -8.33 -17.00 -36.02
N VAL A 83 -8.87 -16.01 -36.72
CA VAL A 83 -10.15 -16.11 -37.43
C VAL A 83 -9.89 -15.72 -38.88
N ASP A 84 -10.23 -16.60 -39.81
CA ASP A 84 -10.05 -16.40 -41.27
C ASP A 84 -8.63 -15.96 -41.66
N GLY A 85 -7.62 -16.59 -41.05
CA GLY A 85 -6.20 -16.29 -41.30
C GLY A 85 -5.70 -15.00 -40.64
N THR A 86 -6.56 -14.22 -39.99
CA THR A 86 -6.17 -12.98 -39.27
C THR A 86 -6.02 -13.26 -37.78
N LYS A 87 -4.90 -12.80 -37.20
CA LYS A 87 -4.55 -13.02 -35.80
C LYS A 87 -5.05 -11.88 -34.91
N TYR A 88 -5.88 -12.20 -33.93
CA TYR A 88 -6.46 -11.25 -32.97
C TYR A 88 -5.90 -11.48 -31.57
N TYR A 89 -5.50 -10.38 -30.92
CA TYR A 89 -4.94 -10.39 -29.56
C TYR A 89 -5.99 -10.01 -28.48
N GLY A 90 -7.21 -9.71 -28.89
CA GLY A 90 -8.35 -9.40 -28.01
C GLY A 90 -9.68 -9.50 -28.77
N THR A 91 -10.78 -9.53 -28.03
CA THR A 91 -12.13 -9.72 -28.57
C THR A 91 -12.90 -8.41 -28.76
N MET A 92 -12.63 -7.38 -27.95
CA MET A 92 -13.27 -6.07 -28.04
C MET A 92 -12.27 -4.94 -27.79
N THR A 93 -12.27 -3.92 -28.65
CA THR A 93 -11.43 -2.73 -28.53
C THR A 93 -12.11 -1.64 -27.71
N ILE A 94 -11.33 -0.69 -27.18
CA ILE A 94 -11.85 0.45 -26.41
C ILE A 94 -12.79 1.31 -27.25
N ALA A 95 -12.45 1.53 -28.52
CA ALA A 95 -13.26 2.34 -29.43
C ALA A 95 -14.67 1.75 -29.65
N HIS A 96 -14.81 0.42 -29.65
CA HIS A 96 -16.11 -0.24 -29.79
C HIS A 96 -16.95 -0.22 -28.51
N ALA A 97 -16.30 -0.09 -27.35
CA ALA A 97 -16.99 -0.09 -26.06
C ALA A 97 -17.37 1.32 -25.57
N ALA A 98 -16.78 2.37 -26.16
CA ALA A 98 -17.06 3.74 -25.79
C ALA A 98 -18.44 4.20 -26.28
N SER A 99 -19.17 4.95 -25.44
CA SER A 99 -20.40 5.64 -25.84
C SER A 99 -20.07 7.01 -26.43
N THR A 100 -20.81 7.44 -27.44
CA THR A 100 -20.69 8.77 -28.07
C THR A 100 -21.56 9.84 -27.41
N SER A 101 -22.12 9.55 -26.22
CA SER A 101 -23.05 10.48 -25.55
C SER A 101 -22.35 11.77 -25.10
N PRO A 102 -22.87 12.96 -25.46
CA PRO A 102 -22.26 14.24 -25.10
C PRO A 102 -22.31 14.53 -23.60
N ILE A 103 -23.12 13.81 -22.82
CA ILE A 103 -23.23 13.99 -21.36
C ILE A 103 -22.03 13.47 -20.59
N VAL A 104 -21.22 12.58 -21.19
CA VAL A 104 -20.08 11.95 -20.53
C VAL A 104 -19.04 13.00 -20.11
N PHE A 105 -18.82 14.01 -20.95
CA PHE A 105 -17.84 15.06 -20.68
C PHE A 105 -18.19 15.96 -19.48
N PRO A 106 -19.37 16.62 -19.43
CA PRO A 106 -19.74 17.44 -18.27
C PRO A 106 -19.88 16.61 -16.99
N LEU A 107 -20.39 15.36 -17.08
CA LEU A 107 -20.45 14.46 -15.94
C LEU A 107 -19.04 14.11 -15.42
N GLY A 108 -18.09 13.82 -16.32
CA GLY A 108 -16.70 13.55 -15.96
C GLY A 108 -16.06 14.72 -15.21
N ILE A 109 -16.26 15.96 -15.68
CA ILE A 109 -15.78 17.17 -14.98
C ILE A 109 -16.42 17.29 -13.59
N ALA A 110 -17.73 17.07 -13.48
CA ALA A 110 -18.42 17.13 -12.18
C ALA A 110 -17.86 16.11 -11.18
N ILE A 111 -17.58 14.88 -11.62
CA ILE A 111 -16.96 13.83 -10.82
C ILE A 111 -15.54 14.23 -10.38
N ILE A 112 -14.74 14.81 -11.27
CA ILE A 112 -13.39 15.29 -10.94
C ILE A 112 -13.45 16.38 -9.86
N ILE A 113 -14.33 17.37 -10.02
CA ILE A 113 -14.52 18.44 -9.02
C ILE A 113 -14.96 17.86 -7.68
N PHE A 114 -15.88 16.89 -7.71
CA PHE A 114 -16.32 16.18 -6.50
C PHE A 114 -15.16 15.49 -5.78
N TYR A 115 -14.30 14.74 -6.49
CA TYR A 115 -13.14 14.08 -5.88
C TYR A 115 -12.08 15.08 -5.39
N LEU A 116 -11.90 16.21 -6.08
CA LEU A 116 -11.01 17.29 -5.62
C LEU A 116 -11.46 17.92 -4.30
N ALA A 117 -12.77 17.96 -4.02
CA ALA A 117 -13.30 18.41 -2.73
C ALA A 117 -13.29 17.30 -1.67
N LEU A 118 -13.62 16.06 -2.07
CA LEU A 118 -13.72 14.93 -1.17
C LEU A 118 -12.35 14.53 -0.59
N PHE A 119 -11.30 14.49 -1.42
CA PHE A 119 -9.98 14.01 -1.00
C PHE A 119 -9.39 14.85 0.15
N PRO A 120 -9.29 16.20 0.07
CA PRO A 120 -8.83 17.02 1.19
C PRO A 120 -9.72 16.92 2.42
N LEU A 121 -11.04 16.79 2.25
CA LEU A 121 -11.98 16.63 3.35
C LEU A 121 -11.72 15.33 4.11
N THR A 122 -11.45 14.23 3.40
CA THR A 122 -11.09 12.94 4.01
C THR A 122 -9.78 13.04 4.79
N PHE A 123 -8.73 13.67 4.24
CA PHE A 123 -7.48 13.88 4.98
C PHE A 123 -7.66 14.78 6.20
N TYR A 124 -8.46 15.84 6.08
CA TYR A 124 -8.78 16.71 7.20
C TYR A 124 -9.52 15.94 8.32
N PHE A 125 -10.53 15.16 7.96
CA PHE A 125 -11.29 14.37 8.93
C PHE A 125 -10.42 13.29 9.58
N ALA A 126 -9.65 12.53 8.80
CA ALA A 126 -8.72 11.53 9.33
C ALA A 126 -7.69 12.17 10.28
N GLY A 127 -7.10 13.31 9.90
CA GLY A 127 -6.18 14.05 10.76
C GLY A 127 -6.85 14.58 12.03
N LYS A 128 -8.11 15.01 11.95
CA LYS A 128 -8.89 15.44 13.12
C LYS A 128 -9.19 14.28 14.06
N VAL A 129 -9.59 13.12 13.53
CA VAL A 129 -9.86 11.91 14.33
C VAL A 129 -8.60 11.43 15.03
N MET A 130 -7.45 11.37 14.34
CA MET A 130 -6.18 10.97 14.95
C MET A 130 -5.65 11.97 15.99
N LYS A 131 -6.10 13.24 15.97
CA LYS A 131 -5.80 14.22 17.02
C LYS A 131 -6.77 14.15 18.21
N LEU A 132 -7.98 13.66 17.99
CA LEU A 132 -9.03 13.54 19.01
C LEU A 132 -8.94 12.22 19.77
N SER A 133 -8.36 11.16 19.18
CA SER A 133 -7.86 10.04 19.97
C SER A 133 -6.88 10.61 21.00
N ASN A 134 -7.08 10.30 22.28
CA ASN A 134 -6.18 10.72 23.35
C ASN A 134 -4.84 10.00 23.19
N VAL A 135 -4.05 10.40 22.19
CA VAL A 135 -2.74 9.81 21.91
C VAL A 135 -1.87 9.90 23.16
N ASP A 136 -2.01 10.97 23.96
CA ASP A 136 -1.30 11.12 25.22
C ASP A 136 -1.77 10.14 26.31
N GLU A 137 -3.04 9.76 26.33
CA GLU A 137 -3.57 8.76 27.28
C GLU A 137 -3.20 7.34 26.84
N ASP A 138 -3.27 7.06 25.53
CA ASP A 138 -2.82 5.81 24.93
C ASP A 138 -1.30 5.63 25.07
N LEU A 139 -0.52 6.70 24.93
CA LEU A 139 0.93 6.71 25.16
C LEU A 139 1.25 6.44 26.63
N LYS A 140 0.52 7.06 27.57
CA LYS A 140 0.69 6.79 29.01
C LYS A 140 0.37 5.35 29.37
N LEU A 141 -0.73 4.81 28.85
CA LEU A 141 -1.08 3.40 29.00
C LEU A 141 0.03 2.49 28.47
N GLY A 142 0.60 2.82 27.30
CA GLY A 142 1.75 2.10 26.75
C GLY A 142 3.01 2.18 27.62
N GLU A 143 3.35 3.35 28.17
CA GLU A 143 4.48 3.53 29.08
C GLU A 143 4.30 2.74 30.39
N ASP A 144 3.09 2.73 30.94
CA ASP A 144 2.78 2.02 32.17
C ASP A 144 2.81 0.49 31.97
N ASP A 145 2.34 -0.01 30.83
CA ASP A 145 2.47 -1.42 30.45
C ASP A 145 3.94 -1.85 30.32
N ILE A 146 4.79 -1.02 29.71
CA ILE A 146 6.24 -1.28 29.60
C ILE A 146 6.88 -1.37 31.00
N LYS A 147 6.58 -0.41 31.89
CA LYS A 147 7.10 -0.42 33.27
C LYS A 147 6.66 -1.66 34.03
N MET A 148 5.39 -2.05 33.92
CA MET A 148 4.88 -3.27 34.56
C MET A 148 5.58 -4.53 34.02
N GLU A 149 5.90 -4.58 32.73
CA GLU A 149 6.61 -5.71 32.14
C GLU A 149 8.06 -5.81 32.65
N ASP A 150 8.75 -4.68 32.77
CA ASP A 150 10.10 -4.58 33.33
C ASP A 150 10.13 -4.97 34.81
N GLU A 151 9.14 -4.53 35.61
CA GLU A 151 8.99 -4.94 37.00
C GLU A 151 8.73 -6.46 37.13
N ARG A 152 7.91 -7.04 36.25
CA ARG A 152 7.67 -8.49 36.22
C ARG A 152 8.95 -9.27 35.88
N LYS A 153 9.75 -8.79 34.93
CA LYS A 153 11.07 -9.38 34.57
C LYS A 153 12.05 -9.27 35.74
N ALA A 154 12.11 -8.12 36.40
CA ALA A 154 12.95 -7.90 37.58
C ALA A 154 12.59 -8.85 38.73
N ARG A 155 11.31 -8.97 39.08
CA ARG A 155 10.84 -9.90 40.14
C ARG A 155 11.17 -11.37 39.84
N LYS A 156 10.99 -11.82 38.59
CA LYS A 156 11.37 -13.18 38.17
C LYS A 156 12.88 -13.44 38.32
N SER A 157 13.72 -12.45 38.00
CA SER A 157 15.17 -12.58 38.14
C SER A 157 15.64 -12.70 39.60
N VAL A 158 14.99 -11.97 40.52
CA VAL A 158 15.30 -12.01 41.96
C VAL A 158 14.84 -13.33 42.57
N SER A 159 13.65 -13.81 42.20
CA SER A 159 13.13 -15.10 42.67
C SER A 159 13.98 -16.30 42.19
N ALA A 160 14.46 -16.29 40.95
CA ALA A 160 15.37 -17.31 40.43
C ALA A 160 16.72 -17.34 41.19
N LYS A 161 17.23 -16.18 41.61
CA LYS A 161 18.49 -16.06 42.36
C LYS A 161 18.34 -16.51 43.83
N ALA A 162 17.14 -16.39 44.40
CA ALA A 162 16.84 -16.83 45.76
C ALA A 162 16.62 -18.36 45.86
N GLY A 163 16.17 -19.02 44.78
CA GLY A 163 15.98 -20.48 44.74
C GLY A 163 17.24 -21.31 44.42
N MET A 164 18.37 -20.66 44.13
CA MET A 164 19.67 -21.33 43.90
C MET A 164 20.60 -21.32 45.14
N ARG A 165 20.08 -20.96 46.31
CA ARG A 165 20.81 -21.02 47.59
C ARG A 165 20.40 -22.23 48.41
#